data_AF-A0A955E992-F1
#
_entry.id   AF-A0A955E992-F1
#
_cell.length_a   1.000
_cell.length_b   1.000
_cell.length_c   1.000
_cell.angle_alpha   90.00
_cell.angle_beta   90.00
_cell.angle_gamma   90.00
#
_symmetry.space_group_name_H-M   'P 1'
#
loop_
_entity.id
_entity.type
_entity.pdbx_description
1 polymer ?
#
loop_
_entity_poly.entity_id
_entity_poly.type
_entity_poly.pdbx_seq_one_letter_code
_entity_poly.pdbx_strand_id
1 'polypeptide(L)'
;MPNHLRRVALGVSIGILGLLPGACSTHKAPTFRVIDAQLASRTESASTILVTIEGENPNRDELPLYAVHYRASVDGETMMSGVERSPQRTLPRFSTGSFTIPVIVPNERLGGPVARVSIDGSVVYQVPGTIAQVFFDNEIRRPRAPVHGEHAVNLSATVPLPG
;
A
#
# COMPACT_ATOMS: atom_id res chain seq x y z
N MET A 1 -15.23 76.98 -18.18
CA MET A 1 -14.31 76.65 -19.28
C MET A 1 -13.81 75.21 -19.08
N PRO A 2 -13.87 74.37 -20.12
CA PRO A 2 -13.75 72.91 -20.05
C PRO A 2 -12.34 72.39 -20.36
N ASN A 3 -12.22 71.05 -20.25
CA ASN A 3 -11.28 70.10 -20.89
C ASN A 3 -10.32 69.41 -19.90
N HIS A 4 -10.62 68.19 -19.45
CA HIS A 4 -10.65 66.89 -20.15
C HIS A 4 -9.28 66.33 -20.55
N LEU A 5 -9.14 65.03 -20.20
CA LEU A 5 -8.30 63.97 -20.77
C LEU A 5 -6.91 63.75 -20.17
N ARG A 6 -6.75 62.52 -19.65
CA ARG A 6 -5.81 61.45 -20.09
C ARG A 6 -5.51 60.56 -18.86
N ARG A 7 -5.44 59.23 -18.88
CA ARG A 7 -5.55 58.17 -19.89
C ARG A 7 -5.74 56.88 -19.08
N VAL A 8 -6.70 56.03 -19.45
CA VAL A 8 -6.84 54.67 -18.93
C VAL A 8 -5.80 53.80 -19.64
N ALA A 9 -4.90 53.15 -18.89
CA ALA A 9 -4.00 52.13 -19.40
C ALA A 9 -4.54 50.76 -19.00
N LEU A 10 -5.16 50.09 -19.97
CA LEU A 10 -5.64 48.71 -19.85
C LEU A 10 -4.45 47.78 -20.13
N GLY A 11 -3.92 47.14 -19.09
CA GLY A 11 -2.87 46.13 -19.21
C GLY A 11 -3.47 44.75 -19.42
N VAL A 12 -3.39 44.24 -20.65
CA VAL A 12 -3.76 42.87 -21.02
C VAL A 12 -2.55 41.96 -20.77
N SER A 13 -2.60 41.14 -19.72
CA SER A 13 -1.59 40.11 -19.46
C SER A 13 -2.09 38.75 -19.96
N ILE A 14 -1.79 38.43 -21.22
CA ILE A 14 -1.96 37.08 -21.80
C ILE A 14 -0.72 36.28 -21.39
N GLY A 15 -0.87 35.45 -20.35
CA GLY A 15 0.16 34.52 -19.88
C GLY A 15 -0.14 33.10 -20.36
N ILE A 16 0.72 32.61 -21.25
CA ILE A 16 0.72 31.30 -21.91
C ILE A 16 0.53 30.16 -20.89
N LEU A 17 -0.66 29.55 -20.91
CA LEU A 17 -0.98 28.32 -20.18
C LEU A 17 -0.48 27.14 -21.01
N GLY A 18 0.78 26.76 -20.78
CA GLY A 18 1.43 25.63 -21.43
C GLY A 18 0.72 24.32 -21.13
N LEU A 19 0.04 23.78 -22.15
CA LEU A 19 -0.41 22.39 -22.23
C LEU A 19 0.82 21.48 -22.21
N LEU A 20 1.26 21.07 -21.02
CA LEU A 20 2.14 19.91 -20.89
C LEU A 20 1.30 18.68 -21.27
N PRO A 21 1.60 17.97 -22.38
CA PRO A 21 1.00 16.67 -22.59
C PRO A 21 1.44 15.80 -21.42
N GLY A 22 0.50 15.51 -20.51
CA GLY A 22 0.73 14.57 -19.42
C GLY A 22 1.33 13.31 -20.04
N ALA A 23 2.55 12.97 -19.63
CA ALA A 23 3.17 11.72 -19.98
C ALA A 23 2.29 10.62 -19.40
N CYS A 24 1.32 10.14 -20.20
CA CYS A 24 0.44 9.05 -19.87
C CYS A 24 1.30 7.81 -19.69
N SER A 25 1.77 7.58 -18.46
CA SER A 25 2.16 6.25 -18.02
C SER A 25 1.01 5.32 -18.38
N THR A 26 1.23 4.43 -19.35
CA THR A 26 0.23 3.45 -19.78
C THR A 26 -0.09 2.44 -18.68
N HIS A 27 0.79 2.32 -17.67
CA HIS A 27 0.61 1.46 -16.51
C HIS A 27 -0.03 2.23 -15.36
N LYS A 28 -1.14 1.69 -14.86
CA LYS A 28 -1.84 2.15 -13.66
C LYS A 28 -1.26 1.43 -12.44
N ALA A 29 -1.20 2.11 -11.30
CA ALA A 29 -0.78 1.47 -10.06
C ALA A 29 -1.79 0.39 -9.63
N PRO A 30 -1.35 -0.74 -9.08
CA PRO A 30 -2.24 -1.68 -8.41
C PRO A 30 -2.83 -1.06 -7.13
N THR A 31 -3.95 -1.59 -6.66
CA THR A 31 -4.57 -1.20 -5.39
C THR A 31 -4.48 -2.33 -4.39
N PHE A 32 -4.29 -2.01 -3.11
CA PHE A 32 -4.18 -3.00 -2.04
C PHE A 32 -5.12 -2.67 -0.88
N ARG A 33 -5.70 -3.71 -0.27
CA ARG A 33 -6.55 -3.59 0.91
C ARG A 33 -6.38 -4.79 1.84
N VAL A 34 -6.50 -4.55 3.14
CA VAL A 34 -6.62 -5.64 4.13
C VAL A 34 -8.02 -6.24 4.00
N ILE A 35 -8.11 -7.56 3.85
CA ILE A 35 -9.40 -8.26 3.70
C ILE A 35 -9.71 -9.21 4.85
N ASP A 36 -8.71 -9.60 5.65
CA ASP A 36 -8.89 -10.53 6.76
C ASP A 36 -7.73 -10.44 7.76
N ALA A 37 -7.98 -10.85 9.01
CA ALA A 37 -6.96 -11.06 10.04
C ALA A 37 -7.35 -12.24 10.95
N GLN A 38 -6.45 -13.21 11.08
CA GLN A 38 -6.71 -14.44 11.83
C GLN A 38 -5.56 -14.80 12.78
N LEU A 39 -5.88 -15.34 13.96
CA LEU A 39 -4.88 -15.88 14.88
C LEU A 39 -4.34 -17.19 14.30
N ALA A 40 -3.04 -17.23 14.01
CA ALA A 40 -2.39 -18.41 13.44
C ALA A 40 -1.72 -19.28 14.50
N SER A 41 -1.09 -18.68 15.50
CA SER A 41 -0.49 -19.42 16.61
C SER A 41 -0.47 -18.59 17.88
N ARG A 42 -0.47 -19.29 19.02
CA ARG A 42 -0.26 -18.72 20.33
C ARG A 42 0.77 -19.56 21.08
N THR A 43 1.79 -18.89 21.59
CA THR A 43 2.78 -19.43 22.53
C THR A 43 2.53 -18.84 23.91
N GLU A 44 3.34 -19.19 24.91
CA GLU A 44 3.25 -18.58 26.24
C GLU A 44 3.55 -17.06 26.20
N SER A 45 4.52 -16.63 25.38
CA SER A 45 4.98 -15.24 25.34
C SER A 45 4.32 -14.38 24.26
N ALA A 46 3.93 -14.96 23.13
CA ALA A 46 3.45 -14.19 21.98
C ALA A 46 2.38 -14.92 21.16
N SER A 47 1.55 -14.14 20.49
CA SER A 47 0.58 -14.56 19.49
C SER A 47 1.02 -14.09 18.10
N THR A 48 0.83 -14.92 17.09
CA THR A 48 1.03 -14.58 15.68
C THR A 48 -0.31 -14.42 14.99
N ILE A 49 -0.57 -13.24 14.46
CA ILE A 49 -1.76 -12.94 13.66
C ILE A 49 -1.33 -12.89 12.19
N LEU A 50 -2.02 -13.61 11.32
CA LEU A 50 -1.84 -13.50 9.87
C LEU A 50 -2.85 -12.51 9.33
N VAL A 51 -2.35 -11.46 8.68
CA VAL A 51 -3.18 -10.46 8.00
C VAL A 51 -3.14 -10.72 6.51
N THR A 52 -4.31 -10.89 5.90
CA THR A 52 -4.46 -11.14 4.47
C THR A 52 -4.67 -9.81 3.74
N ILE A 53 -3.79 -9.53 2.78
CA ILE A 53 -3.87 -8.37 1.89
C ILE A 53 -4.28 -8.86 0.51
N GLU A 54 -5.31 -8.25 -0.05
CA GLU A 54 -5.70 -8.40 -1.45
C GLU A 54 -5.10 -7.27 -2.27
N GLY A 55 -4.49 -7.61 -3.40
CA GLY A 55 -4.06 -6.69 -4.43
C GLY A 55 -4.89 -6.88 -5.70
N GLU A 56 -5.24 -5.78 -6.35
CA GLU A 56 -5.88 -5.75 -7.66
C GLU A 56 -4.90 -5.17 -8.69
N ASN A 57 -4.70 -5.88 -9.80
CA ASN A 57 -3.90 -5.41 -10.92
C ASN A 57 -4.83 -4.97 -12.08
N PRO A 58 -4.99 -3.66 -12.30
CA PRO A 58 -5.82 -3.14 -13.39
C PRO A 58 -5.13 -3.15 -14.75
N ASN A 59 -3.94 -3.77 -14.87
CA ASN A 59 -3.13 -3.76 -16.08
C ASN A 59 -3.20 -5.09 -16.84
N ARG A 60 -2.87 -5.02 -18.13
CA ARG A 60 -2.80 -6.18 -19.05
C ARG A 60 -1.60 -7.10 -18.79
N ASP A 61 -0.58 -6.56 -18.15
CA ASP A 61 0.66 -7.26 -17.83
C ASP A 61 0.60 -7.71 -16.38
N GLU A 62 1.24 -8.83 -16.07
CA GLU A 62 1.40 -9.29 -14.69
C GLU A 62 2.34 -8.37 -13.91
N LEU A 63 2.12 -8.26 -12.60
CA LEU A 63 2.92 -7.40 -11.72
C LEU A 63 3.58 -8.23 -10.61
N PRO A 64 4.89 -8.54 -10.74
CA PRO A 64 5.65 -9.13 -9.65
C PRO A 64 5.67 -8.20 -8.42
N LEU A 65 5.31 -8.74 -7.26
CA LEU A 65 5.38 -8.04 -5.98
C LEU A 65 6.72 -8.35 -5.33
N TYR A 66 7.50 -7.31 -5.05
CA TYR A 66 8.88 -7.46 -4.59
C TYR A 66 8.99 -7.39 -3.08
N ALA A 67 8.45 -6.33 -2.49
CA ALA A 67 8.51 -6.06 -1.06
C ALA A 67 7.22 -5.43 -0.56
N VAL A 68 6.92 -5.63 0.72
CA VAL A 68 5.92 -4.88 1.47
C VAL A 68 6.62 -4.24 2.66
N HIS A 69 6.47 -2.93 2.79
CA HIS A 69 6.90 -2.16 3.95
C HIS A 69 5.67 -1.79 4.76
N TYR A 70 5.62 -2.18 6.02
CA TYR A 70 4.43 -1.94 6.83
C TYR A 70 4.75 -1.61 8.30
N ARG A 71 3.81 -0.88 8.89
CA ARG A 71 3.59 -0.75 10.32
C ARG A 71 2.31 -1.51 10.66
N ALA A 72 2.37 -2.28 11.74
CA ALA A 72 1.22 -2.98 12.28
C ALA A 72 0.94 -2.49 13.70
N SER A 73 -0.31 -2.13 13.95
CA SER A 73 -0.79 -1.74 15.27
C SER A 73 -1.93 -2.66 15.70
N VAL A 74 -2.01 -2.94 17.00
CA VAL A 74 -3.08 -3.74 17.61
C VAL A 74 -3.71 -2.91 18.72
N ASP A 75 -5.01 -2.73 18.65
CA ASP A 75 -5.80 -1.86 19.54
C ASP A 75 -5.21 -0.44 19.67
N GLY A 76 -4.66 0.08 18.55
CA GLY A 76 -4.06 1.41 18.45
C GLY A 76 -2.60 1.50 18.89
N GLU A 77 -2.04 0.47 19.50
CA GLU A 77 -0.62 0.43 19.88
C GLU A 77 0.23 -0.20 18.76
N THR A 78 1.35 0.45 18.42
CA THR A 78 2.27 -0.08 17.39
C THR A 78 3.05 -1.28 17.90
N MET A 79 2.84 -2.44 17.26
CA MET A 79 3.51 -3.70 17.59
C MET A 79 4.75 -3.92 16.73
N MET A 80 4.68 -3.51 15.46
CA MET A 80 5.78 -3.63 14.50
C MET A 80 5.87 -2.36 13.66
N SER A 81 7.08 -1.86 13.42
CA SER A 81 7.31 -0.68 12.59
C SER A 81 8.52 -0.87 11.68
N GLY A 82 8.39 -0.45 10.42
CA GLY A 82 9.49 -0.51 9.45
C GLY A 82 9.85 -1.92 8.99
N VAL A 83 8.90 -2.86 9.06
CA VAL A 83 9.15 -4.24 8.64
C VAL A 83 9.11 -4.32 7.11
N GLU A 84 10.13 -4.95 6.53
CA GLU A 84 10.17 -5.31 5.11
C GLU A 84 10.02 -6.83 4.97
N ARG A 85 9.08 -7.27 4.11
CA ARG A 85 8.90 -8.68 3.75
C ARG A 85 8.74 -8.82 2.25
N SER A 86 9.14 -9.96 1.69
CA SER A 86 8.80 -10.30 0.31
C SER A 86 7.44 -10.99 0.26
N PRO A 87 6.47 -10.49 -0.52
CA PRO A 87 5.21 -11.19 -0.74
C PRO A 87 5.37 -12.52 -1.51
N GLN A 88 6.47 -12.70 -2.26
CA GLN A 88 6.72 -13.87 -3.12
C GLN A 88 5.54 -14.20 -4.05
N ARG A 89 4.88 -13.16 -4.59
CA ARG A 89 3.68 -13.27 -5.41
C ARG A 89 3.76 -12.38 -6.63
N THR A 90 3.07 -12.79 -7.68
CA THR A 90 2.83 -12.00 -8.89
C THR A 90 1.32 -11.79 -9.00
N LEU A 91 0.88 -10.53 -9.16
CA LEU A 91 -0.52 -10.24 -9.44
C LEU A 91 -0.80 -10.55 -10.93
N PRO A 92 -1.74 -11.45 -11.25
CA PRO A 92 -2.08 -11.74 -12.63
C PRO A 92 -2.68 -10.52 -13.32
N ARG A 93 -2.67 -10.52 -14.65
CA ARG A 93 -3.32 -9.46 -15.46
C ARG A 93 -4.81 -9.35 -15.15
N PHE A 94 -5.33 -8.12 -15.04
CA PHE A 94 -6.75 -7.82 -14.82
C PHE A 94 -7.42 -8.70 -13.75
N SER A 95 -6.71 -8.95 -12.66
CA SER A 95 -7.12 -9.93 -11.66
C SER A 95 -6.76 -9.45 -10.26
N THR A 96 -7.32 -10.15 -9.28
CA THR A 96 -6.96 -10.00 -7.88
C THR A 96 -6.08 -11.16 -7.43
N GLY A 97 -5.27 -10.91 -6.42
CA GLY A 97 -4.49 -11.93 -5.74
C GLY A 97 -4.29 -11.53 -4.29
N SER A 98 -4.03 -12.51 -3.43
CA SER A 98 -3.78 -12.25 -2.02
C SER A 98 -2.44 -12.79 -1.54
N PHE A 99 -1.92 -12.15 -0.50
CA PHE A 99 -0.76 -12.61 0.26
C PHE A 99 -0.98 -12.31 1.74
N THR A 100 -0.25 -13.01 2.60
CA THR A 100 -0.37 -12.85 4.05
C THR A 100 0.91 -12.25 4.62
N ILE A 101 0.76 -11.43 5.65
CA ILE A 101 1.87 -10.93 6.45
C ILE A 101 1.67 -11.31 7.93
N PRO A 102 2.73 -11.71 8.65
CA PRO A 102 2.64 -11.99 10.07
C PRO A 102 2.74 -10.71 10.89
N VAL A 103 1.92 -10.61 11.92
CA VAL A 103 2.00 -9.61 12.99
C VAL A 103 2.21 -10.37 14.29
N ILE A 104 3.37 -10.17 14.93
CA ILE A 104 3.73 -10.81 16.18
C ILE A 104 3.40 -9.85 17.32
N VAL A 105 2.63 -10.32 18.29
CA VAL A 105 2.12 -9.51 19.41
C VAL A 105 2.45 -10.20 20.72
N PRO A 106 3.14 -9.55 21.66
CA PRO A 106 3.31 -10.08 23.02
C PRO A 106 1.95 -10.30 23.68
N ASN A 107 1.74 -11.45 24.32
CA ASN A 107 0.43 -11.79 24.89
C ASN A 107 -0.01 -10.81 25.98
N GLU A 108 0.93 -10.24 26.73
CA GLU A 108 0.68 -9.18 27.74
C GLU A 108 0.05 -7.90 27.16
N ARG A 109 0.15 -7.69 25.84
CA ARG A 109 -0.46 -6.54 25.14
C ARG A 109 -1.87 -6.83 24.62
N LEU A 110 -2.33 -8.08 24.70
CA LEU A 110 -3.66 -8.48 24.26
C LEU A 110 -4.63 -8.39 25.45
N GLY A 111 -5.48 -7.37 25.46
CA GLY A 111 -6.39 -7.08 26.58
C GLY A 111 -7.70 -7.85 26.61
N GLY A 112 -7.98 -8.71 25.61
CA GLY A 112 -9.28 -9.37 25.51
C GLY A 112 -9.38 -10.47 24.44
N PRO A 113 -10.58 -11.06 24.27
CA PRO A 113 -10.83 -12.14 23.31
C PRO A 113 -10.93 -11.68 21.86
N VAL A 114 -11.02 -10.37 21.62
CA VAL A 114 -11.04 -9.76 20.30
C VAL A 114 -10.05 -8.60 20.32
N ALA A 115 -9.21 -8.51 19.30
CA ALA A 115 -8.31 -7.38 19.10
C ALA A 115 -8.53 -6.78 17.71
N ARG A 116 -8.19 -5.51 17.55
CA ARG A 116 -8.31 -4.77 16.30
C ARG A 116 -6.93 -4.54 15.71
N VAL A 117 -6.67 -5.14 14.56
CA VAL A 117 -5.38 -5.04 13.87
C VAL A 117 -5.49 -4.02 12.74
N SER A 118 -4.59 -3.06 12.71
CA SER A 118 -4.48 -2.08 11.63
C SER A 118 -3.11 -2.18 10.96
N ILE A 119 -3.12 -2.09 9.62
CA ILE A 119 -1.94 -2.07 8.77
C ILE A 119 -1.86 -0.72 8.06
N ASP A 120 -0.68 -0.13 8.07
CA ASP A 120 -0.33 1.07 7.33
C ASP A 120 1.00 0.83 6.61
N GLY A 121 1.04 0.98 5.30
CA GLY A 121 2.25 0.65 4.56
C GLY A 121 2.19 0.86 3.06
N SER A 122 3.14 0.24 2.37
CA SER A 122 3.21 0.24 0.91
C SER A 122 3.77 -1.06 0.35
N VAL A 123 3.30 -1.45 -0.83
CA VAL A 123 3.79 -2.60 -1.58
C VAL A 123 4.63 -2.09 -2.75
N VAL A 124 5.86 -2.57 -2.84
CA VAL A 124 6.78 -2.36 -3.95
C VAL A 124 6.50 -3.39 -5.03
N TYR A 125 6.31 -2.94 -6.26
CA TYR A 125 6.02 -3.80 -7.41
C TYR A 125 6.92 -3.44 -8.59
N GLN A 126 7.15 -4.42 -9.46
CA GLN A 126 7.95 -4.25 -10.67
C GLN A 126 7.04 -3.99 -11.87
N VAL A 127 7.30 -2.92 -12.60
CA VAL A 127 6.64 -2.62 -13.88
C VAL A 127 7.32 -3.43 -14.99
N PRO A 128 6.58 -4.07 -15.91
CA PRO A 128 7.16 -4.86 -16.99
C PRO A 128 8.00 -4.02 -17.97
N GLY A 129 8.96 -4.67 -18.62
CA GLY A 129 9.81 -4.10 -19.66
C GLY A 129 11.28 -4.01 -19.26
N THR A 130 12.18 -4.24 -20.21
CA THR A 130 13.63 -4.37 -19.96
C THR A 130 14.24 -3.14 -19.29
N ILE A 131 13.90 -1.93 -19.77
CA ILE A 131 14.41 -0.69 -19.18
C ILE A 131 13.85 -0.48 -17.76
N ALA A 132 12.57 -0.77 -17.55
CA ALA A 132 11.95 -0.65 -16.23
C ALA A 132 12.58 -1.62 -15.23
N GLN A 133 12.89 -2.84 -15.66
CA GLN A 133 13.63 -3.81 -14.86
C GLN A 133 15.03 -3.31 -14.51
N VAL A 134 15.81 -2.79 -15.47
CA VAL A 134 17.14 -2.23 -15.17
C VAL A 134 17.06 -1.10 -14.15
N PHE A 135 16.08 -0.19 -14.27
CA PHE A 135 15.88 0.86 -13.27
C PHE A 135 15.43 0.33 -11.92
N PHE A 136 14.66 -0.75 -11.89
CA PHE A 136 14.24 -1.39 -10.66
C PHE A 136 15.43 -2.06 -9.95
N ASP A 137 16.23 -2.83 -10.69
CA ASP A 137 17.38 -3.59 -10.19
C ASP A 137 18.51 -2.68 -9.70
N ASN A 138 18.64 -1.47 -10.27
CA ASN A 138 19.60 -0.46 -9.83
C ASN A 138 19.00 0.51 -8.78
N GLU A 139 17.82 0.21 -8.23
CA GLU A 139 17.11 1.02 -7.24
C GLU A 139 16.77 2.46 -7.68
N ILE A 140 16.96 2.79 -8.95
CA ILE A 140 16.69 4.11 -9.54
C ILE A 140 15.19 4.40 -9.50
N ARG A 141 14.35 3.39 -9.75
CA ARG A 141 12.89 3.52 -9.72
C ARG A 141 12.24 2.27 -9.14
N ARG A 142 11.70 2.41 -7.93
CA ARG A 142 10.93 1.35 -7.23
C ARG A 142 9.50 1.84 -6.98
N PRO A 143 8.56 1.63 -7.94
CA PRO A 143 7.17 2.01 -7.79
C PRO A 143 6.56 1.39 -6.52
N ARG A 144 5.69 2.15 -5.86
CA ARG A 144 5.01 1.74 -4.64
C ARG A 144 3.53 2.05 -4.74
N ALA A 145 2.70 1.18 -4.19
CA ALA A 145 1.28 1.43 -4.01
C ALA A 145 0.94 1.34 -2.51
N PRO A 146 0.11 2.25 -1.98
CA PRO A 146 -0.26 2.23 -0.57
C PRO A 146 -1.10 1.01 -0.22
N VAL A 147 -0.98 0.55 1.02
CA VAL A 147 -1.90 -0.41 1.64
C VAL A 147 -2.28 0.11 3.02
N HIS A 148 -3.59 0.21 3.25
CA HIS A 148 -4.15 0.57 4.53
C HIS A 148 -5.37 -0.31 4.79
N GLY A 149 -5.62 -0.62 6.06
CA GLY A 149 -6.84 -1.32 6.43
C GLY A 149 -6.81 -1.79 7.88
N GLU A 150 -7.98 -2.17 8.35
CA GLU A 150 -8.21 -2.59 9.71
C GLU A 150 -9.15 -3.79 9.73
N HIS A 151 -8.89 -4.75 10.62
CA HIS A 151 -9.73 -5.92 10.79
C HIS A 151 -9.75 -6.37 12.25
N ALA A 152 -10.91 -6.83 12.72
CA ALA A 152 -11.03 -7.48 14.01
C ALA A 152 -10.53 -8.93 13.91
N VAL A 153 -9.78 -9.39 14.89
CA VAL A 153 -9.33 -10.78 15.02
C VAL A 153 -9.92 -11.38 16.29
N ASN A 154 -10.51 -12.57 16.16
CA ASN A 154 -10.95 -13.36 17.30
C ASN A 154 -9.75 -14.15 17.85
N LEU A 155 -9.34 -13.82 19.07
CA LEU A 155 -8.18 -14.37 19.76
C LEU A 155 -8.50 -15.66 20.54
N SER A 156 -9.77 -16.06 20.58
CA SER A 156 -10.23 -17.32 21.20
C SER A 156 -10.26 -18.48 20.20
N ALA A 157 -10.37 -18.18 18.90
CA ALA A 157 -10.31 -19.18 17.84
C ALA A 157 -8.86 -19.55 17.56
N THR A 158 -8.44 -20.75 17.99
CA THR A 158 -7.18 -21.33 17.52
C THR A 158 -7.47 -22.06 16.21
N VAL A 159 -6.87 -21.60 15.10
CA VAL A 159 -6.88 -22.37 13.85
C VAL A 159 -5.97 -23.58 14.05
N PRO A 160 -6.45 -24.83 13.87
CA PRO A 160 -5.58 -25.99 13.91
C PRO A 160 -4.52 -25.86 12.81
N LEU A 161 -3.25 -26.02 13.16
CA LEU A 161 -2.17 -26.05 12.19
C LEU A 161 -2.44 -27.18 11.17
N PRO A 162 -2.32 -26.94 9.85
CA PRO A 162 -2.32 -28.03 8.88
C PRO A 162 -1.14 -28.94 9.19
N GLY A 163 -1.45 -30.23 9.44
CA GLY A 163 -0.46 -31.29 9.66
C GLY A 163 0.25 -31.72 8.39
#